data_AF-A0A920PAL9-F1
#
_entry.id   AF-A0A920PAL9-F1
#
_cell.length_a   1.000
_cell.length_b   1.000
_cell.length_c   1.000
_cell.angle_alpha   90.00
_cell.angle_beta   90.00
_cell.angle_gamma   90.00
#
_symmetry.space_group_name_H-M   'P 1'
#
loop_
_entity.id
_entity.type
_entity.pdbx_description
1 polymer ?
#
loop_
_entity_poly.entity_id
_entity_poly.type
_entity_poly.pdbx_seq_one_letter_code
_entity_poly.pdbx_strand_id
1 'polypeptide(L)'
;MIFEKEYETQTVHQGYIEPHVASAVWGSDGRVTVWTSTQGPFSVRTATAAILGIPDSSVKVVPMEIGGGFGAKGVTYLAPVAAVLAKKSGKPVKVVMTRKEVFEGSGPASATFMRVKLGAKKDGKLTAGQVYMVYEAGAFPGAPVGGGAVTTFGSYNCENILVDGYDVVCNKQKAQAYRAPGQPQAGFAVECAIDELADELKVDPMELRLKNAVSEGDRMPNGVAHARFGCVELEEAMKNHPHYLAPLGGPNRGRGVAVAFRAQGGQVSSATINVNSDGTLNLITGSVDIGGTRTATAMQVAEVLGIDSEDINPAVADTDSVGYTGNTGGSRTAFDTGLAGIAAAEEVIKQMKGRAALLWEVQDEDVEFADGTFVCSKNAEDKYTFKELATRLMRTGGPVTCSASAPSTGVGPIFSGNIVDVEVDPDTGKVEILRCTAFIDAGQAVHPSFVEGQIQGATVQGVGWALNEEYVYNDDGSVANASFLDYRMPTSLDFR
;
A
#
# COMPACT_ATOMS: atom_id res chain seq x y z
N MET A 1 11.91 -33.40 13.16
CA MET A 1 12.86 -32.45 13.76
C MET A 1 12.05 -31.32 14.37
N ILE A 2 12.52 -30.78 15.49
CA ILE A 2 11.96 -29.56 16.10
C ILE A 2 13.09 -28.54 16.10
N PHE A 3 12.83 -27.36 15.56
CA PHE A 3 13.73 -26.21 15.54
C PHE A 3 13.06 -25.07 16.31
N GLU A 4 13.81 -24.32 17.13
CA GLU A 4 13.27 -23.20 17.92
C GLU A 4 14.33 -22.12 18.07
N LYS A 5 13.97 -20.86 17.75
CA LYS A 5 14.87 -19.71 17.86
C LYS A 5 14.13 -18.40 18.12
N GLU A 6 14.86 -17.43 18.64
CA GLU A 6 14.38 -16.10 18.98
C GLU A 6 14.98 -15.05 18.04
N TYR A 7 14.16 -14.06 17.68
CA TYR A 7 14.47 -13.00 16.72
C TYR A 7 13.95 -11.67 17.24
N GLU A 8 14.71 -10.61 17.05
CA GLU A 8 14.36 -9.25 17.44
C GLU A 8 14.45 -8.29 16.25
N THR A 9 13.59 -7.28 16.23
CA THR A 9 13.66 -6.17 15.28
C THR A 9 13.66 -4.84 16.02
N GLN A 10 14.34 -3.83 15.46
CA GLN A 10 14.41 -2.50 16.06
C GLN A 10 13.21 -1.63 15.66
N THR A 11 12.91 -0.65 16.51
CA THR A 11 11.97 0.43 16.22
C THR A 11 12.50 1.27 15.06
N VAL A 12 11.73 1.44 13.99
CA VAL A 12 12.19 2.15 12.77
C VAL A 12 11.11 3.11 12.28
N HIS A 13 11.52 4.32 11.90
CA HIS A 13 10.61 5.34 11.38
C HIS A 13 10.52 5.29 9.86
N GLN A 14 9.40 5.76 9.34
CA GLN A 14 9.04 5.65 7.93
C GLN A 14 9.92 6.46 6.98
N GLY A 15 10.78 7.35 7.51
CA GLY A 15 11.76 8.10 6.72
C GLY A 15 11.21 9.10 5.70
N TYR A 16 9.91 9.42 5.70
CA TYR A 16 9.32 10.35 4.72
C TYR A 16 10.02 11.72 4.74
N ILE A 17 10.30 12.28 3.56
CA ILE A 17 11.12 13.50 3.39
C ILE A 17 10.37 14.77 3.80
N GLU A 18 9.08 14.85 3.48
CA GLU A 18 8.22 15.98 3.87
C GLU A 18 7.69 15.80 5.30
N PRO A 19 7.98 16.70 6.25
CA PRO A 19 7.40 16.65 7.59
C PRO A 19 5.87 16.80 7.62
N HIS A 20 5.24 16.52 8.77
CA HIS A 20 3.82 16.81 8.94
C HIS A 20 3.52 18.31 8.86
N VAL A 21 2.47 18.66 8.13
CA VAL A 21 2.00 20.03 7.94
C VAL A 21 0.48 20.08 7.82
N ALA A 22 -0.14 21.08 8.45
CA ALA A 22 -1.55 21.40 8.23
C ALA A 22 -1.77 22.91 8.25
N SER A 23 -2.66 23.39 7.39
CA SER A 23 -3.16 24.76 7.39
C SER A 23 -4.67 24.75 7.53
N ALA A 24 -5.23 25.67 8.30
CA ALA A 24 -6.68 25.77 8.50
C ALA A 24 -7.16 27.21 8.44
N VAL A 25 -8.38 27.40 7.93
CA VAL A 25 -9.10 28.67 7.94
C VAL A 25 -10.56 28.45 8.27
N TRP A 26 -11.13 29.32 9.10
CA TRP A 26 -12.57 29.37 9.33
C TRP A 26 -13.21 30.40 8.39
N GLY A 27 -14.25 29.97 7.69
CA GLY A 27 -15.09 30.84 6.89
C GLY A 27 -16.03 31.66 7.77
N SER A 28 -16.55 32.75 7.22
CA SER A 28 -17.59 33.57 7.86
C SER A 28 -18.91 32.82 8.07
N ASP A 29 -19.11 31.72 7.34
CA ASP A 29 -20.23 30.79 7.45
C ASP A 29 -20.07 29.77 8.60
N GLY A 30 -18.96 29.83 9.34
CA GLY A 30 -18.68 28.91 10.44
C GLY A 30 -18.18 27.53 10.00
N ARG A 31 -17.82 27.33 8.72
CA ARG A 31 -17.13 26.12 8.24
C ARG A 31 -15.63 26.26 8.40
N VAL A 32 -14.91 25.15 8.55
CA VAL A 32 -13.44 25.12 8.52
C VAL A 32 -12.95 24.38 7.29
N THR A 33 -12.01 24.99 6.56
CA THR A 33 -11.25 24.32 5.50
C THR A 33 -9.85 24.01 6.00
N VAL A 34 -9.41 22.78 5.80
CA VAL A 34 -8.09 22.28 6.19
C VAL A 34 -7.33 21.80 4.95
N TRP A 35 -6.11 22.27 4.76
CA TRP A 35 -5.15 21.74 3.79
C TRP A 35 -4.07 20.98 4.54
N THR A 36 -3.85 19.71 4.21
CA THR A 36 -2.89 18.88 4.94
C THR A 36 -2.26 17.82 4.04
N SER A 37 -1.01 17.47 4.33
CA SER A 37 -0.36 16.29 3.75
C SER A 37 -0.88 15.05 4.50
N THR A 38 -1.69 14.23 3.83
CA THR A 38 -2.38 13.07 4.44
C THR A 38 -2.61 11.96 3.41
N GLN A 39 -2.70 10.72 3.89
CA GLN A 39 -3.14 9.57 3.11
C GLN A 39 -4.66 9.34 3.18
N GLY A 40 -5.36 10.01 4.12
CA GLY A 40 -6.76 9.71 4.44
C GLY A 40 -7.55 10.98 4.79
N PRO A 41 -7.94 11.81 3.80
CA PRO A 41 -8.58 13.10 4.05
C PRO A 41 -9.93 12.97 4.77
N PHE A 42 -10.70 11.90 4.50
CA PHE A 42 -11.96 11.64 5.20
C PHE A 42 -11.77 11.30 6.68
N SER A 43 -10.71 10.55 7.02
CA SER A 43 -10.36 10.26 8.42
C SER A 43 -9.90 11.53 9.16
N VAL A 44 -9.15 12.40 8.48
CA VAL A 44 -8.80 13.72 9.00
C VAL A 44 -10.04 14.57 9.26
N ARG A 45 -11.01 14.56 8.34
CA ARG A 45 -12.27 15.30 8.47
C ARG A 45 -13.01 14.88 9.75
N THR A 46 -13.28 13.59 9.89
CA THR A 46 -14.02 13.05 11.04
C THR A 46 -13.29 13.27 12.36
N ALA A 47 -11.97 13.03 12.40
CA ALA A 47 -11.17 13.27 13.61
C ALA A 47 -11.15 14.76 14.01
N THR A 48 -11.01 15.66 13.03
CA THR A 48 -11.02 17.11 13.25
C THR A 48 -12.39 17.58 13.73
N ALA A 49 -13.47 17.13 13.10
CA ALA A 49 -14.84 17.43 13.51
C ALA A 49 -15.12 17.00 14.95
N ALA A 50 -14.74 15.75 15.29
CA ALA A 50 -14.90 15.19 16.62
C ALA A 50 -14.15 16.00 17.70
N ILE A 51 -12.89 16.36 17.46
CA ILE A 51 -12.09 17.16 18.40
C ILE A 51 -12.65 18.58 18.57
N LEU A 52 -13.17 19.18 17.50
CA LEU A 52 -13.75 20.52 17.53
C LEU A 52 -15.17 20.55 18.10
N GLY A 53 -15.83 19.39 18.22
CA GLY A 53 -17.24 19.30 18.64
C GLY A 53 -18.21 19.89 17.62
N ILE A 54 -17.93 19.71 16.32
CA ILE A 54 -18.78 20.22 15.22
C ILE A 54 -19.17 19.07 14.27
N PRO A 55 -20.22 19.23 13.45
CA PRO A 55 -20.59 18.22 12.45
C PRO A 55 -19.48 18.01 11.40
N ASP A 56 -19.31 16.78 10.92
CA ASP A 56 -18.40 16.45 9.80
C ASP A 56 -18.64 17.34 8.58
N SER A 57 -19.91 17.66 8.30
CA SER A 57 -20.30 18.52 7.21
C SER A 57 -19.76 19.95 7.35
N SER A 58 -19.29 20.37 8.53
CA SER A 58 -18.68 21.69 8.77
C SER A 58 -17.17 21.71 8.55
N VAL A 59 -16.56 20.55 8.25
CA VAL A 59 -15.13 20.40 8.00
C VAL A 59 -14.91 19.98 6.55
N LYS A 60 -14.17 20.78 5.80
CA LYS A 60 -13.67 20.43 4.47
C LYS A 60 -12.18 20.13 4.55
N VAL A 61 -11.74 18.96 4.07
CA VAL A 61 -10.32 18.61 3.97
C VAL A 61 -9.90 18.56 2.52
N VAL A 62 -8.89 19.36 2.17
CA VAL A 62 -8.21 19.36 0.89
C VAL A 62 -6.88 18.61 1.07
N PRO A 63 -6.74 17.38 0.56
CA PRO A 63 -5.46 16.69 0.57
C PRO A 63 -4.47 17.44 -0.33
N MET A 64 -3.25 17.66 0.17
CA MET A 64 -2.17 18.23 -0.62
C MET A 64 -1.26 17.12 -1.16
N GLU A 65 -0.46 17.45 -2.18
CA GLU A 65 0.65 16.60 -2.62
C GLU A 65 1.55 16.24 -1.43
N ILE A 66 2.07 15.03 -1.42
CA ILE A 66 2.67 14.38 -0.25
C ILE A 66 4.09 13.90 -0.54
N GLY A 67 5.07 14.43 0.19
CA GLY A 67 6.48 14.06 0.04
C GLY A 67 6.84 12.80 0.83
N GLY A 68 6.14 11.71 0.55
CA GLY A 68 6.24 10.43 1.25
C GLY A 68 5.36 10.37 2.50
N GLY A 69 4.91 9.15 2.85
CA GLY A 69 4.08 8.90 4.04
C GLY A 69 4.23 7.48 4.56
N PHE A 70 4.20 6.49 3.66
CA PHE A 70 4.47 5.07 3.95
C PHE A 70 3.64 4.47 5.09
N GLY A 71 2.45 5.04 5.36
CA GLY A 71 1.55 4.63 6.44
C GLY A 71 1.40 5.70 7.53
N ALA A 72 2.45 6.45 7.83
CA ALA A 72 2.48 7.41 8.94
C ALA A 72 1.47 8.56 8.79
N LYS A 73 1.23 8.98 7.54
CA LYS A 73 0.36 10.12 7.20
C LYS A 73 -1.12 9.72 7.06
N GLY A 74 -1.49 8.50 7.45
CA GLY A 74 -2.89 8.12 7.69
C GLY A 74 -3.43 8.64 9.03
N VAL A 75 -2.55 9.06 9.95
CA VAL A 75 -2.91 9.52 11.30
C VAL A 75 -3.12 11.03 11.32
N THR A 76 -4.13 11.47 12.08
CA THR A 76 -4.45 12.90 12.26
C THR A 76 -3.66 13.49 13.42
N TYR A 77 -2.70 14.37 13.13
CA TYR A 77 -1.93 15.13 14.13
C TYR A 77 -2.29 16.62 14.15
N LEU A 78 -1.87 17.36 13.11
CA LEU A 78 -1.84 18.84 13.14
C LEU A 78 -3.15 19.50 12.72
N ALA A 79 -3.99 18.83 11.94
CA ALA A 79 -5.21 19.42 11.39
C ALA A 79 -6.18 19.98 12.47
N PRO A 80 -6.51 19.25 13.54
CA PRO A 80 -7.32 19.79 14.64
C PRO A 80 -6.66 20.97 15.36
N VAL A 81 -5.33 20.90 15.55
CA VAL A 81 -4.57 21.97 16.22
C VAL A 81 -4.60 23.25 15.39
N ALA A 82 -4.31 23.15 14.09
CA ALA A 82 -4.38 24.28 13.16
C ALA A 82 -5.79 24.88 13.14
N ALA A 83 -6.83 24.05 13.13
CA ALA A 83 -8.22 24.51 13.15
C ALA A 83 -8.59 25.26 14.45
N VAL A 84 -8.19 24.76 15.62
CA VAL A 84 -8.42 25.44 16.91
C VAL A 84 -7.70 26.79 16.95
N LEU A 85 -6.44 26.84 16.52
CA LEU A 85 -5.65 28.07 16.51
C LEU A 85 -6.19 29.09 15.49
N ALA A 86 -6.64 28.64 14.32
CA ALA A 86 -7.29 29.49 13.33
C ALA A 86 -8.58 30.10 13.90
N LYS A 87 -9.40 29.31 14.61
CA LYS A 87 -10.62 29.80 15.27
C LYS A 87 -10.32 30.86 16.31
N LYS A 88 -9.34 30.61 17.18
CA LYS A 88 -8.96 31.52 18.27
C LYS A 88 -8.35 32.81 17.77
N SER A 89 -7.57 32.76 16.70
CA SER A 89 -6.90 33.93 16.13
C SER A 89 -7.78 34.74 15.16
N GLY A 90 -8.84 34.13 14.62
CA GLY A 90 -9.64 34.72 13.55
C GLY A 90 -8.88 34.87 12.23
N LYS A 91 -7.77 34.14 12.05
CA LYS A 91 -6.87 34.22 10.89
C LYS A 91 -6.52 32.82 10.39
N PRO A 92 -6.12 32.66 9.11
CA PRO A 92 -5.53 31.41 8.65
C PRO A 92 -4.29 31.04 9.48
N VAL A 93 -4.18 29.77 9.89
CA VAL A 93 -3.03 29.26 10.66
C VAL A 93 -2.42 28.08 9.93
N LYS A 94 -1.08 28.08 9.81
CA LYS A 94 -0.28 26.95 9.35
C LYS A 94 0.59 26.44 10.48
N VAL A 95 0.59 25.12 10.70
CA VAL A 95 1.43 24.42 11.66
C VAL A 95 2.30 23.42 10.89
N VAL A 96 3.61 23.43 11.16
CA VAL A 96 4.59 22.52 10.54
C VAL A 96 5.43 21.92 11.65
N MET A 97 5.60 20.60 11.64
CA MET A 97 6.60 19.94 12.48
C MET A 97 7.98 20.09 11.85
N THR A 98 8.98 20.40 12.68
CA THR A 98 10.39 20.19 12.34
C THR A 98 10.70 18.70 12.21
N ARG A 99 11.84 18.35 11.61
CA ARG A 99 12.28 16.94 11.54
C ARG A 99 12.43 16.30 12.92
N LYS A 100 12.98 17.05 13.87
CA LYS A 100 13.12 16.59 15.26
C LYS A 100 11.75 16.28 15.89
N GLU A 101 10.79 17.19 15.76
CA GLU A 101 9.41 16.97 16.24
C GLU A 101 8.71 15.80 15.53
N VAL A 102 9.04 15.52 14.26
CA VAL A 102 8.56 14.32 13.57
C VAL A 102 9.07 13.05 14.26
N PHE A 103 10.38 12.96 14.52
CA PHE A 103 10.98 11.80 15.17
C PHE A 103 10.46 11.62 16.62
N GLU A 104 10.35 12.72 17.35
CA GLU A 104 9.97 12.72 18.77
C GLU A 104 8.46 12.66 19.01
N GLY A 105 7.64 13.26 18.14
CA GLY A 105 6.21 13.50 18.37
C GLY A 105 5.27 12.72 17.45
N SER A 106 5.77 12.15 16.35
CA SER A 106 5.00 11.17 15.55
C SER A 106 5.37 9.74 15.97
N GLY A 107 4.93 8.73 15.23
CA GLY A 107 5.09 7.34 15.64
C GLY A 107 5.85 6.46 14.65
N PRO A 108 6.86 5.70 15.10
CA PRO A 108 7.60 4.74 14.28
C PRO A 108 6.85 3.40 14.13
N ALA A 109 7.41 2.48 13.34
CA ALA A 109 7.02 1.08 13.36
C ALA A 109 7.47 0.40 14.66
N SER A 110 6.72 -0.59 15.13
CA SER A 110 7.06 -1.38 16.31
C SER A 110 8.39 -2.14 16.14
N ALA A 111 9.24 -2.09 17.15
CA ALA A 111 10.16 -3.18 17.48
C ALA A 111 9.37 -4.44 17.87
N THR A 112 10.00 -5.60 17.69
CA THR A 112 9.38 -6.88 18.06
C THR A 112 10.37 -7.82 18.69
N PHE A 113 9.88 -8.65 19.61
CA PHE A 113 10.51 -9.90 20.01
C PHE A 113 9.65 -11.05 19.52
N MET A 114 10.27 -12.04 18.86
CA MET A 114 9.56 -13.21 18.35
C MET A 114 10.32 -14.48 18.66
N ARG A 115 9.59 -15.52 19.02
CA ARG A 115 10.12 -16.88 19.16
C ARG A 115 9.39 -17.79 18.19
N VAL A 116 10.13 -18.36 17.26
CA VAL A 116 9.62 -19.20 16.18
C VAL A 116 10.03 -20.64 16.45
N LYS A 117 9.05 -21.55 16.44
CA LYS A 117 9.24 -22.98 16.63
C LYS A 117 8.63 -23.75 15.46
N LEU A 118 9.45 -24.57 14.80
CA LEU A 118 9.08 -25.31 13.60
C LEU A 118 9.18 -26.82 13.85
N GLY A 119 8.16 -27.55 13.42
CA GLY A 119 8.17 -29.00 13.30
C GLY A 119 8.26 -29.40 11.83
N ALA A 120 9.25 -30.23 11.48
CA ALA A 120 9.45 -30.70 10.11
C ALA A 120 9.80 -32.20 10.06
N LYS A 121 9.39 -32.86 8.99
CA LYS A 121 9.85 -34.20 8.62
C LYS A 121 11.30 -34.14 8.09
N LYS A 122 11.98 -35.29 8.04
CA LYS A 122 13.35 -35.38 7.52
C LYS A 122 13.47 -34.97 6.04
N ASP A 123 12.39 -35.06 5.29
CA ASP A 123 12.31 -34.64 3.89
C ASP A 123 12.00 -33.14 3.73
N GLY A 124 11.91 -32.37 4.83
CA GLY A 124 11.63 -30.94 4.80
C GLY A 124 10.15 -30.56 4.77
N LYS A 125 9.20 -31.51 4.78
CA LYS A 125 7.78 -31.14 4.89
C LYS A 125 7.49 -30.58 6.28
N LEU A 126 6.99 -29.34 6.34
CA LEU A 126 6.52 -28.71 7.57
C LEU A 126 5.26 -29.40 8.09
N THR A 127 5.22 -29.64 9.40
CA THR A 127 4.10 -30.30 10.08
C THR A 127 3.45 -29.42 11.13
N ALA A 128 4.22 -28.53 11.75
CA ALA A 128 3.71 -27.57 12.73
C ALA A 128 4.56 -26.30 12.77
N GLY A 129 3.93 -25.17 13.09
CA GLY A 129 4.58 -23.90 13.34
C GLY A 129 3.95 -23.21 14.55
N GLN A 130 4.78 -22.76 15.48
CA GLN A 130 4.34 -21.93 16.61
C GLN A 130 5.15 -20.64 16.62
N VAL A 131 4.45 -19.51 16.77
CA VAL A 131 5.10 -18.21 16.94
C VAL A 131 4.53 -17.50 18.17
N TYR A 132 5.41 -17.13 19.09
CA TYR A 132 5.13 -16.19 20.16
C TYR A 132 5.68 -14.84 19.73
N MET A 133 4.84 -13.81 19.63
CA MET A 133 5.24 -12.48 19.14
C MET A 133 4.78 -11.36 20.06
N VAL A 134 5.72 -10.48 20.40
CA VAL A 134 5.50 -9.30 21.22
C VAL A 134 5.81 -8.08 20.39
N TYR A 135 4.82 -7.21 20.26
CA TYR A 135 4.97 -5.93 19.57
C TYR A 135 4.90 -4.80 20.59
N GLU A 136 5.85 -3.88 20.53
CA GLU A 136 5.71 -2.63 21.25
C GLU A 136 4.64 -1.73 20.58
N ALA A 137 3.79 -1.10 21.39
CA ALA A 137 2.79 -0.14 20.93
C ALA A 137 3.14 1.31 21.26
N GLY A 138 4.16 1.53 22.09
CA GLY A 138 4.42 2.84 22.67
C GLY A 138 3.40 3.22 23.73
N ALA A 139 3.20 4.52 23.96
CA ALA A 139 2.43 5.05 25.08
C ALA A 139 0.92 4.71 25.07
N PHE A 140 0.40 4.23 23.94
CA PHE A 140 -1.02 3.89 23.78
C PHE A 140 -1.14 2.57 23.01
N PRO A 141 -2.15 1.74 23.32
CA PRO A 141 -2.37 0.48 22.61
C PRO A 141 -2.66 0.70 21.12
N GLY A 142 -2.48 -0.37 20.34
CA GLY A 142 -2.69 -0.39 18.90
C GLY A 142 -1.49 -0.87 18.10
N ALA A 143 -0.64 -1.73 18.68
CA ALA A 143 0.43 -2.37 17.92
C ALA A 143 -0.15 -3.24 16.78
N PRO A 144 0.57 -3.39 15.64
CA PRO A 144 0.07 -4.10 14.47
C PRO A 144 0.19 -5.63 14.57
N VAL A 145 -0.15 -6.20 15.74
CA VAL A 145 -0.06 -7.64 16.03
C VAL A 145 -0.84 -8.47 15.02
N GLY A 146 -2.07 -8.06 14.68
CA GLY A 146 -2.91 -8.77 13.71
C GLY A 146 -2.29 -8.84 12.31
N GLY A 147 -1.51 -7.83 11.92
CA GLY A 147 -0.74 -7.85 10.67
C GLY A 147 0.30 -8.96 10.69
N GLY A 148 1.15 -8.99 11.74
CA GLY A 148 2.17 -10.02 11.92
C GLY A 148 1.60 -11.43 12.01
N ALA A 149 0.49 -11.59 12.73
CA ALA A 149 -0.15 -12.89 12.91
C ALA A 149 -0.66 -13.49 11.60
N VAL A 150 -1.25 -12.68 10.71
CA VAL A 150 -1.73 -13.15 9.39
C VAL A 150 -0.56 -13.45 8.44
N THR A 151 0.57 -12.74 8.57
CA THR A 151 1.74 -12.99 7.73
C THR A 151 2.56 -14.20 8.15
N THR A 152 2.53 -14.55 9.44
CA THR A 152 3.26 -15.68 10.00
C THR A 152 2.87 -16.98 9.31
N PHE A 153 3.77 -17.60 8.56
CA PHE A 153 3.48 -18.79 7.73
C PHE A 153 2.48 -18.56 6.58
N GLY A 154 2.15 -17.32 6.22
CA GLY A 154 1.27 -17.03 5.07
C GLY A 154 1.82 -17.51 3.72
N SER A 155 3.12 -17.77 3.62
CA SER A 155 3.76 -18.39 2.44
C SER A 155 3.86 -19.91 2.51
N TYR A 156 3.51 -20.53 3.65
CA TYR A 156 3.82 -21.93 3.91
C TYR A 156 2.60 -22.78 4.25
N ASN A 157 2.38 -23.82 3.46
CA ASN A 157 1.41 -24.86 3.72
C ASN A 157 1.90 -25.74 4.88
N CYS A 158 1.46 -25.36 6.08
CA CYS A 158 1.71 -26.01 7.35
C CYS A 158 0.38 -26.35 8.03
N GLU A 159 0.19 -27.63 8.38
CA GLU A 159 -1.10 -28.13 8.87
C GLU A 159 -1.48 -27.60 10.25
N ASN A 160 -0.51 -27.41 11.15
CA ASN A 160 -0.76 -27.06 12.55
C ASN A 160 -0.07 -25.76 12.90
N ILE A 161 -0.84 -24.67 13.04
CA ILE A 161 -0.31 -23.34 13.33
C ILE A 161 -0.87 -22.83 14.65
N LEU A 162 0.00 -22.29 15.51
CA LEU A 162 -0.35 -21.53 16.71
C LEU A 162 0.38 -20.19 16.71
N VAL A 163 -0.36 -19.09 16.81
CA VAL A 163 0.21 -17.75 16.90
C VAL A 163 -0.31 -17.04 18.15
N ASP A 164 0.60 -16.74 19.08
CA ASP A 164 0.33 -16.00 20.30
C ASP A 164 0.89 -14.58 20.15
N GLY A 165 0.02 -13.56 20.09
CA GLY A 165 0.41 -12.18 19.83
C GLY A 165 0.06 -11.23 20.97
N TYR A 166 1.01 -10.36 21.33
CA TYR A 166 0.89 -9.42 22.45
C TYR A 166 1.14 -7.98 22.01
N ASP A 167 0.20 -7.10 22.36
CA ASP A 167 0.32 -5.63 22.27
C ASP A 167 0.84 -5.12 23.61
N VAL A 168 2.05 -4.55 23.63
CA VAL A 168 2.71 -4.10 24.85
C VAL A 168 2.89 -2.58 24.83
N VAL A 169 2.19 -1.91 25.75
CA VAL A 169 2.31 -0.47 26.01
C VAL A 169 3.60 -0.19 26.78
N CYS A 170 4.34 0.83 26.36
CA CYS A 170 5.59 1.25 26.99
C CYS A 170 5.76 2.78 26.91
N ASN A 171 6.72 3.34 27.64
CA ASN A 171 6.97 4.80 27.66
C ASN A 171 7.77 5.28 26.44
N LYS A 172 7.29 4.97 25.22
CA LYS A 172 7.81 5.43 23.92
C LYS A 172 6.70 6.08 23.10
N GLN A 173 7.03 6.68 21.96
CA GLN A 173 6.04 7.18 21.01
C GLN A 173 5.08 6.09 20.57
N LYS A 174 3.79 6.43 20.39
CA LYS A 174 2.80 5.48 19.88
C LYS A 174 3.25 4.92 18.55
N ALA A 175 3.32 3.60 18.41
CA ALA A 175 3.63 2.94 17.16
C ALA A 175 2.59 3.27 16.08
N GLN A 176 3.04 3.41 14.84
CA GLN A 176 2.20 3.73 13.68
C GLN A 176 2.55 2.87 12.49
N ALA A 177 1.72 2.98 11.46
CA ALA A 177 1.92 2.20 10.26
C ALA A 177 3.23 2.60 9.55
N TYR A 178 4.06 1.60 9.30
CA TYR A 178 5.12 1.63 8.31
C TYR A 178 4.90 0.45 7.36
N ARG A 179 4.75 0.75 6.08
CA ARG A 179 4.60 -0.16 4.92
C ARG A 179 4.38 -1.64 5.29
N ALA A 180 3.11 -2.06 5.23
CA ALA A 180 2.61 -3.37 5.69
C ALA A 180 2.79 -3.57 7.22
N PRO A 181 2.11 -2.78 8.06
CA PRO A 181 2.42 -2.71 9.48
C PRO A 181 2.36 -4.08 10.16
N GLY A 182 3.45 -4.41 10.86
CA GLY A 182 3.66 -5.65 11.59
C GLY A 182 4.09 -6.85 10.76
N GLN A 183 3.96 -6.79 9.44
CA GLN A 183 4.24 -7.92 8.55
C GLN A 183 5.72 -8.13 8.25
N PRO A 184 6.52 -7.08 7.95
CA PRO A 184 7.95 -7.23 7.77
C PRO A 184 8.63 -7.90 8.97
N GLN A 185 8.27 -7.52 10.19
CA GLN A 185 8.87 -8.10 11.39
C GLN A 185 8.56 -9.60 11.54
N ALA A 186 7.31 -9.99 11.27
CA ALA A 186 6.90 -11.39 11.31
C ALA A 186 7.52 -12.20 10.17
N GLY A 187 7.56 -11.64 8.97
CA GLY A 187 8.22 -12.22 7.81
C GLY A 187 9.70 -12.45 8.07
N PHE A 188 10.41 -11.47 8.64
CA PHE A 188 11.82 -11.61 9.02
C PHE A 188 12.05 -12.80 9.95
N ALA A 189 11.33 -12.88 11.07
CA ALA A 189 11.52 -13.95 12.04
C ALA A 189 11.22 -15.34 11.44
N VAL A 190 10.13 -15.46 10.65
CA VAL A 190 9.77 -16.73 10.02
C VAL A 190 10.76 -17.12 8.93
N GLU A 191 11.14 -16.21 8.05
CA GLU A 191 12.06 -16.51 6.95
C GLU A 191 13.46 -16.89 7.44
N CYS A 192 13.97 -16.22 8.48
CA CYS A 192 15.23 -16.63 9.11
C CYS A 192 15.13 -18.04 9.71
N ALA A 193 14.02 -18.37 10.39
CA ALA A 193 13.83 -19.71 10.94
C ALA A 193 13.72 -20.79 9.85
N ILE A 194 13.15 -20.46 8.69
CA ILE A 194 13.07 -21.37 7.53
C ILE A 194 14.46 -21.61 6.92
N ASP A 195 15.28 -20.57 6.74
CA ASP A 195 16.66 -20.72 6.24
C ASP A 195 17.50 -21.57 7.20
N GLU A 196 17.44 -21.28 8.51
CA GLU A 196 18.20 -22.05 9.49
C GLU A 196 17.72 -23.50 9.63
N LEU A 197 16.40 -23.75 9.44
CA LEU A 197 15.88 -25.11 9.35
C LEU A 197 16.40 -25.83 8.10
N ALA A 198 16.53 -25.15 6.97
CA ALA A 198 17.12 -25.72 5.75
C ALA A 198 18.57 -26.14 5.98
N ASP A 199 19.36 -25.32 6.68
CA ASP A 199 20.74 -25.65 7.05
C ASP A 199 20.83 -26.89 7.95
N GLU A 200 19.99 -26.98 8.99
CA GLU A 200 19.92 -28.13 9.90
C GLU A 200 19.51 -29.43 9.19
N LEU A 201 18.58 -29.33 8.23
CA LEU A 201 18.15 -30.45 7.39
C LEU A 201 19.12 -30.76 6.24
N LYS A 202 20.06 -29.84 5.96
CA LYS A 202 20.99 -29.88 4.81
C LYS A 202 20.25 -29.97 3.48
N VAL A 203 19.21 -29.17 3.33
CA VAL A 203 18.40 -29.04 2.12
C VAL A 203 18.59 -27.64 1.54
N ASP A 204 18.51 -27.50 0.22
CA ASP A 204 18.54 -26.19 -0.42
C ASP A 204 17.39 -25.29 0.10
N PRO A 205 17.65 -24.02 0.45
CA PRO A 205 16.64 -23.15 1.06
C PRO A 205 15.46 -22.85 0.14
N MET A 206 15.66 -22.80 -1.19
CA MET A 206 14.56 -22.65 -2.14
C MET A 206 13.78 -23.95 -2.34
N GLU A 207 14.43 -25.11 -2.24
CA GLU A 207 13.73 -26.41 -2.25
C GLU A 207 12.84 -26.62 -1.03
N LEU A 208 13.29 -26.17 0.14
CA LEU A 208 12.47 -26.23 1.34
C LEU A 208 11.22 -25.34 1.21
N ARG A 209 11.37 -24.12 0.68
CA ARG A 209 10.26 -23.21 0.43
C ARG A 209 9.27 -23.79 -0.57
N LEU A 210 9.74 -24.22 -1.74
CA LEU A 210 8.88 -24.77 -2.80
C LEU A 210 8.10 -26.00 -2.35
N LYS A 211 8.72 -26.88 -1.56
CA LYS A 211 8.05 -28.06 -0.99
C LYS A 211 6.88 -27.69 -0.07
N ASN A 212 6.95 -26.51 0.54
CA ASN A 212 5.99 -26.02 1.50
C ASN A 212 5.21 -24.81 0.98
N ALA A 213 5.35 -24.41 -0.27
CA ALA A 213 4.64 -23.26 -0.82
C ALA A 213 3.11 -23.46 -0.73
N VAL A 214 2.39 -22.39 -0.42
CA VAL A 214 0.92 -22.39 -0.46
C VAL A 214 0.38 -22.38 -1.88
N SER A 215 -0.80 -22.97 -2.08
CA SER A 215 -1.59 -22.93 -3.30
C SER A 215 -2.99 -22.38 -3.06
N GLU A 216 -3.73 -22.03 -4.13
CA GLU A 216 -5.12 -21.61 -4.03
C GLU A 216 -5.94 -22.61 -3.21
N GLY A 217 -6.73 -22.11 -2.25
CA GLY A 217 -7.53 -22.94 -1.34
C GLY A 217 -6.83 -23.39 -0.06
N ASP A 218 -5.49 -23.34 0.02
CA ASP A 218 -4.77 -23.56 1.29
C ASP A 218 -5.19 -22.51 2.33
N ARG A 219 -5.06 -22.83 3.62
CA ARG A 219 -5.51 -21.93 4.69
C ARG A 219 -4.38 -21.00 5.14
N MET A 220 -4.68 -19.71 5.17
CA MET A 220 -3.89 -18.71 5.89
C MET A 220 -3.95 -18.96 7.41
N PRO A 221 -3.06 -18.33 8.21
CA PRO A 221 -3.04 -18.48 9.67
C PRO A 221 -4.34 -18.09 10.37
N ASN A 222 -5.11 -17.17 9.77
CA ASN A 222 -6.43 -16.77 10.26
C ASN A 222 -7.55 -17.76 9.85
N GLY A 223 -7.21 -18.87 9.20
CA GLY A 223 -8.12 -19.92 8.76
C GLY A 223 -8.86 -19.64 7.44
N VAL A 224 -8.71 -18.43 6.87
CA VAL A 224 -9.32 -18.06 5.58
C VAL A 224 -8.53 -18.73 4.45
N ALA A 225 -9.23 -19.28 3.46
CA ALA A 225 -8.59 -19.87 2.30
C ALA A 225 -7.91 -18.79 1.46
N HIS A 226 -6.71 -19.05 0.98
CA HIS A 226 -6.08 -18.18 0.00
C HIS A 226 -6.91 -18.15 -1.28
N ALA A 227 -7.08 -16.94 -1.85
CA ALA A 227 -7.61 -16.75 -3.19
C ALA A 227 -6.59 -17.21 -4.26
N ARG A 228 -6.76 -16.79 -5.51
CA ARG A 228 -5.75 -17.02 -6.57
C ARG A 228 -4.55 -16.07 -6.41
N PHE A 229 -3.34 -16.59 -6.59
CA PHE A 229 -2.03 -15.90 -6.53
C PHE A 229 -0.96 -16.80 -7.18
N GLY A 230 0.27 -16.30 -7.38
CA GLY A 230 1.39 -17.04 -7.95
C GLY A 230 2.59 -17.20 -7.02
N CYS A 231 2.47 -17.97 -5.93
CA CYS A 231 3.59 -18.21 -4.99
C CYS A 231 4.57 -19.24 -5.55
N VAL A 232 4.06 -20.37 -6.06
CA VAL A 232 4.88 -21.44 -6.65
C VAL A 232 5.62 -20.91 -7.87
N GLU A 233 4.94 -20.19 -8.76
CA GLU A 233 5.53 -19.58 -9.94
C GLU A 233 6.63 -18.57 -9.59
N LEU A 234 6.41 -17.76 -8.54
CA LEU A 234 7.40 -16.81 -8.04
C LEU A 234 8.63 -17.52 -7.48
N GLU A 235 8.45 -18.56 -6.68
CA GLU A 235 9.54 -19.34 -6.10
C GLU A 235 10.31 -20.15 -7.15
N GLU A 236 9.63 -20.71 -8.16
CA GLU A 236 10.26 -21.36 -9.30
C GLU A 236 11.08 -20.36 -10.13
N ALA A 237 10.55 -19.15 -10.35
CA ALA A 237 11.28 -18.08 -11.02
C ALA A 237 12.54 -17.68 -10.23
N MET A 238 12.45 -17.58 -8.90
CA MET A 238 13.60 -17.31 -8.02
C MET A 238 14.65 -18.42 -8.09
N LYS A 239 14.24 -19.68 -7.91
CA LYS A 239 15.16 -20.84 -7.91
C LYS A 239 15.90 -20.99 -9.24
N ASN A 240 15.21 -20.73 -10.35
CA ASN A 240 15.79 -20.85 -11.70
C ASN A 240 16.50 -19.56 -12.16
N HIS A 241 16.46 -18.48 -11.37
CA HIS A 241 17.04 -17.21 -11.79
C HIS A 241 18.58 -17.31 -11.87
N PRO A 242 19.22 -16.70 -12.89
CA PRO A 242 20.68 -16.70 -13.00
C PRO A 242 21.41 -16.12 -11.78
N HIS A 243 20.75 -15.27 -10.99
CA HIS A 243 21.30 -14.81 -9.71
C HIS A 243 21.44 -15.98 -8.73
N TYR A 244 20.37 -16.75 -8.47
CA TYR A 244 20.40 -17.85 -7.51
C TYR A 244 21.38 -18.97 -7.90
N LEU A 245 21.53 -19.22 -9.21
CA LEU A 245 22.41 -20.25 -9.74
C LEU A 245 23.88 -19.83 -9.83
N ALA A 246 24.17 -18.53 -9.75
CA ALA A 246 25.54 -18.04 -9.87
C ALA A 246 26.37 -18.45 -8.65
N PRO A 247 27.62 -18.91 -8.83
CA PRO A 247 28.49 -19.22 -7.71
C PRO A 247 28.79 -17.95 -6.90
N LEU A 248 28.79 -18.07 -5.57
CA LEU A 248 29.36 -17.04 -4.70
C LEU A 248 30.88 -17.09 -4.82
N GLY A 249 31.49 -16.01 -5.30
CA GLY A 249 32.95 -15.88 -5.37
C GLY A 249 33.50 -15.15 -4.16
N GLY A 250 34.76 -15.37 -3.79
CA GLY A 250 35.43 -14.62 -2.70
C GLY A 250 35.13 -15.13 -1.29
N PRO A 251 35.96 -14.76 -0.30
CA PRO A 251 35.74 -15.10 1.11
C PRO A 251 34.60 -14.26 1.73
N ASN A 252 34.01 -14.75 2.82
CA ASN A 252 33.01 -14.02 3.64
C ASN A 252 31.78 -13.53 2.87
N ARG A 253 31.39 -14.26 1.83
CA ARG A 253 30.20 -13.96 1.04
C ARG A 253 29.06 -14.90 1.36
N GLY A 254 27.86 -14.35 1.43
CA GLY A 254 26.63 -15.11 1.66
C GLY A 254 25.56 -14.72 0.65
N ARG A 255 24.66 -15.67 0.36
CA ARG A 255 23.42 -15.42 -0.37
C ARG A 255 22.25 -15.68 0.57
N GLY A 256 21.42 -14.68 0.78
CA GLY A 256 20.13 -14.81 1.45
C GLY A 256 19.00 -14.92 0.45
N VAL A 257 17.97 -15.69 0.79
CA VAL A 257 16.71 -15.75 0.05
C VAL A 257 15.53 -15.62 1.00
N ALA A 258 14.46 -14.96 0.56
CA ALA A 258 13.25 -14.82 1.36
C ALA A 258 12.02 -14.71 0.46
N VAL A 259 10.91 -15.30 0.89
CA VAL A 259 9.59 -15.22 0.24
C VAL A 259 8.60 -14.58 1.21
N ALA A 260 8.13 -13.40 0.86
CA ALA A 260 7.22 -12.61 1.68
C ALA A 260 5.79 -12.72 1.18
N PHE A 261 4.87 -12.85 2.14
CA PHE A 261 3.43 -12.80 1.95
C PHE A 261 2.84 -11.51 2.53
N ARG A 262 1.97 -10.86 1.75
CA ARG A 262 1.21 -9.67 2.15
C ARG A 262 -0.28 -9.92 1.93
N ALA A 263 -1.04 -10.01 3.01
CA ALA A 263 -2.50 -9.86 2.94
C ALA A 263 -2.85 -8.41 2.59
N GLN A 264 -3.56 -8.20 1.48
CA GLN A 264 -3.99 -6.86 1.07
C GLN A 264 -5.18 -6.36 1.90
N GLY A 265 -5.23 -5.05 2.13
CA GLY A 265 -6.39 -4.40 2.72
C GLY A 265 -7.47 -4.12 1.66
N GLY A 266 -8.68 -3.78 2.12
CA GLY A 266 -9.78 -3.37 1.26
C GLY A 266 -10.67 -2.35 1.95
N GLN A 267 -11.07 -1.30 1.25
CA GLN A 267 -12.01 -0.29 1.71
C GLN A 267 -12.88 0.20 0.54
N VAL A 268 -13.91 1.00 0.81
CA VAL A 268 -14.70 1.65 -0.26
C VAL A 268 -13.86 2.74 -0.93
N SER A 269 -13.96 2.86 -2.27
CA SER A 269 -13.52 4.06 -3.01
C SER A 269 -14.67 4.66 -3.79
N SER A 270 -14.57 5.95 -4.08
CA SER A 270 -15.44 6.64 -5.01
C SER A 270 -14.66 7.28 -6.16
N ALA A 271 -15.31 7.33 -7.33
CA ALA A 271 -14.84 8.06 -8.49
C ALA A 271 -16.01 8.74 -9.20
N THR A 272 -15.73 9.88 -9.84
CA THR A 272 -16.68 10.64 -10.66
C THR A 272 -16.04 10.97 -11.99
N ILE A 273 -16.74 10.74 -13.10
CA ILE A 273 -16.31 11.08 -14.46
C ILE A 273 -17.24 12.16 -15.01
N ASN A 274 -16.65 13.24 -15.51
CA ASN A 274 -17.36 14.25 -16.31
C ASN A 274 -16.88 14.16 -17.75
N VAL A 275 -17.82 13.97 -18.69
CA VAL A 275 -17.53 13.94 -20.12
C VAL A 275 -17.56 15.36 -20.68
N ASN A 276 -16.44 15.80 -21.29
CA ASN A 276 -16.36 17.08 -21.97
C ASN A 276 -16.87 16.96 -23.40
N SER A 277 -17.28 18.09 -23.99
CA SER A 277 -17.85 18.14 -25.34
C SER A 277 -16.85 17.76 -26.45
N ASP A 278 -15.56 17.77 -26.18
CA ASP A 278 -14.50 17.37 -27.10
C ASP A 278 -14.08 15.90 -26.97
N GLY A 279 -14.80 15.11 -26.15
CA GLY A 279 -14.52 13.69 -25.90
C GLY A 279 -13.52 13.43 -24.79
N THR A 280 -12.85 14.46 -24.25
CA THR A 280 -11.95 14.31 -23.10
C THR A 280 -12.75 14.14 -21.80
N LEU A 281 -12.09 13.63 -20.76
CA LEU A 281 -12.72 13.34 -19.47
C LEU A 281 -12.02 14.08 -18.33
N ASN A 282 -12.81 14.50 -17.34
CA ASN A 282 -12.29 14.80 -16.01
C ASN A 282 -12.61 13.62 -15.09
N LEU A 283 -11.58 12.94 -14.58
CA LEU A 283 -11.70 11.84 -13.64
C LEU A 283 -11.38 12.34 -12.22
N ILE A 284 -12.36 12.32 -11.34
CA ILE A 284 -12.23 12.80 -9.96
C ILE A 284 -12.24 11.59 -9.03
N THR A 285 -11.20 11.45 -8.20
CA THR A 285 -11.08 10.36 -7.22
C THR A 285 -10.82 10.90 -5.82
N GLY A 286 -11.15 10.12 -4.78
CA GLY A 286 -10.88 10.50 -3.39
C GLY A 286 -9.59 9.92 -2.80
N SER A 287 -8.91 9.04 -3.52
CA SER A 287 -7.65 8.44 -3.07
C SER A 287 -6.49 9.39 -3.32
N VAL A 288 -5.76 9.72 -2.26
CA VAL A 288 -4.56 10.55 -2.39
C VAL A 288 -3.50 9.78 -3.17
N ASP A 289 -2.87 10.44 -4.13
CA ASP A 289 -1.85 9.84 -4.97
C ASP A 289 -0.48 9.90 -4.29
N ILE A 290 0.07 8.73 -3.96
CA ILE A 290 1.37 8.58 -3.31
C ILE A 290 2.34 7.69 -4.10
N GLY A 291 1.95 7.29 -5.32
CA GLY A 291 2.67 6.26 -6.06
C GLY A 291 2.18 6.02 -7.50
N GLY A 292 1.48 6.99 -8.10
CA GLY A 292 0.99 6.92 -9.48
C GLY A 292 -0.46 6.47 -9.63
N THR A 293 -1.28 6.64 -8.59
CA THR A 293 -2.70 6.20 -8.61
C THR A 293 -3.51 6.97 -9.64
N ARG A 294 -3.28 8.28 -9.82
CA ARG A 294 -4.00 9.09 -10.83
C ARG A 294 -3.85 8.49 -12.22
N THR A 295 -2.61 8.20 -12.63
CA THR A 295 -2.29 7.59 -13.92
C THR A 295 -2.86 6.18 -14.02
N ALA A 296 -2.66 5.33 -13.01
CA ALA A 296 -3.17 3.96 -13.05
C ALA A 296 -4.70 3.89 -13.20
N THR A 297 -5.44 4.71 -12.45
CA THR A 297 -6.91 4.76 -12.57
C THR A 297 -7.35 5.38 -13.89
N ALA A 298 -6.64 6.38 -14.42
CA ALA A 298 -6.91 6.92 -15.75
C ALA A 298 -6.74 5.84 -16.84
N MET A 299 -5.67 5.05 -16.80
CA MET A 299 -5.45 3.94 -17.75
C MET A 299 -6.56 2.88 -17.66
N GLN A 300 -6.99 2.52 -16.45
CA GLN A 300 -8.10 1.58 -16.25
C GLN A 300 -9.43 2.11 -16.82
N VAL A 301 -9.72 3.39 -16.65
CA VAL A 301 -10.92 4.04 -17.21
C VAL A 301 -10.83 4.14 -18.74
N ALA A 302 -9.66 4.51 -19.27
CA ALA A 302 -9.40 4.57 -20.70
C ALA A 302 -9.63 3.23 -21.40
N GLU A 303 -9.14 2.13 -20.81
CA GLU A 303 -9.36 0.78 -21.32
C GLU A 303 -10.86 0.45 -21.44
N VAL A 304 -11.64 0.73 -20.39
CA VAL A 304 -13.10 0.50 -20.39
C VAL A 304 -13.81 1.33 -21.47
N LEU A 305 -13.35 2.56 -21.70
CA LEU A 305 -13.95 3.48 -22.66
C LEU A 305 -13.34 3.39 -24.06
N GLY A 306 -12.32 2.56 -24.29
CA GLY A 306 -11.61 2.45 -25.55
C GLY A 306 -11.08 3.80 -26.08
N ILE A 307 -10.59 4.66 -25.20
CA ILE A 307 -9.98 5.96 -25.55
C ILE A 307 -8.53 6.03 -25.02
N ASP A 308 -7.76 7.01 -25.49
CA ASP A 308 -6.41 7.24 -25.01
C ASP A 308 -6.41 7.73 -23.55
N SER A 309 -5.45 7.27 -22.75
CA SER A 309 -5.34 7.68 -21.34
C SER A 309 -5.02 9.17 -21.18
N GLU A 310 -4.40 9.76 -22.20
CA GLU A 310 -4.05 11.16 -22.35
C GLU A 310 -5.28 12.05 -22.56
N ASP A 311 -6.41 11.48 -23.00
CA ASP A 311 -7.70 12.18 -23.07
C ASP A 311 -8.42 12.23 -21.71
N ILE A 312 -7.80 11.69 -20.65
CA ILE A 312 -8.35 11.68 -19.28
C ILE A 312 -7.50 12.56 -18.37
N ASN A 313 -8.15 13.50 -17.70
CA ASN A 313 -7.55 14.40 -16.73
C ASN A 313 -7.90 13.95 -15.29
N PRO A 314 -7.05 13.13 -14.63
CA PRO A 314 -7.29 12.67 -13.27
C PRO A 314 -6.96 13.73 -12.21
N ALA A 315 -7.83 13.87 -11.22
CA ALA A 315 -7.66 14.74 -10.07
C ALA A 315 -8.04 14.05 -8.76
N VAL A 316 -7.33 14.41 -7.69
CA VAL A 316 -7.70 14.05 -6.31
C VAL A 316 -8.54 15.17 -5.74
N ALA A 317 -9.79 14.87 -5.40
CA ALA A 317 -10.72 15.86 -4.86
C ALA A 317 -10.64 15.99 -3.34
N ASP A 318 -11.16 17.14 -2.88
CA ASP A 318 -11.44 17.36 -1.47
C ASP A 318 -12.68 16.58 -0.99
N THR A 319 -12.85 16.49 0.32
CA THR A 319 -13.90 15.69 0.97
C THR A 319 -15.34 16.11 0.67
N ASP A 320 -15.57 17.30 0.09
CA ASP A 320 -16.89 17.80 -0.28
C ASP A 320 -17.20 17.52 -1.76
N SER A 321 -16.17 17.28 -2.58
CA SER A 321 -16.28 17.21 -4.04
C SER A 321 -16.26 15.77 -4.58
N VAL A 322 -16.06 14.77 -3.72
CA VAL A 322 -16.07 13.34 -4.09
C VAL A 322 -16.71 12.50 -2.99
N GLY A 323 -17.26 11.34 -3.37
CA GLY A 323 -17.77 10.36 -2.43
C GLY A 323 -16.70 9.83 -1.47
N TYR A 324 -17.16 9.24 -0.35
CA TYR A 324 -16.27 8.70 0.66
C TYR A 324 -15.26 7.73 0.05
N THR A 325 -13.99 8.01 0.30
CA THR A 325 -12.90 7.14 -0.13
C THR A 325 -12.03 6.78 1.07
N GLY A 326 -11.75 5.49 1.21
CA GLY A 326 -10.85 4.95 2.22
C GLY A 326 -9.44 5.53 2.11
N ASN A 327 -8.64 5.29 3.15
CA ASN A 327 -7.26 5.75 3.20
C ASN A 327 -6.42 5.12 2.08
N THR A 328 -5.52 5.90 1.48
CA THR A 328 -4.48 5.39 0.58
C THR A 328 -3.45 4.64 1.41
N GLY A 329 -3.64 3.34 1.61
CA GLY A 329 -2.74 2.47 2.37
C GLY A 329 -3.21 1.01 2.36
N GLY A 330 -2.39 0.09 2.85
CA GLY A 330 -2.71 -1.34 2.84
C GLY A 330 -2.64 -2.00 1.46
N SER A 331 -2.01 -1.34 0.48
CA SER A 331 -1.86 -1.75 -0.92
C SER A 331 -3.15 -1.79 -1.75
N ARG A 332 -4.25 -1.23 -1.24
CA ARG A 332 -5.58 -1.34 -1.86
C ARG A 332 -5.82 -0.47 -3.10
N THR A 333 -5.07 0.63 -3.26
CA THR A 333 -5.59 1.80 -4.00
C THR A 333 -5.77 1.55 -5.49
N ALA A 334 -4.79 0.95 -6.17
CA ALA A 334 -4.89 0.63 -7.60
C ALA A 334 -6.04 -0.33 -7.91
N PHE A 335 -6.38 -1.20 -6.95
CA PHE A 335 -7.50 -2.13 -7.07
C PHE A 335 -8.83 -1.44 -6.75
N ASP A 336 -9.04 -0.99 -5.51
CA ASP A 336 -10.33 -0.48 -5.07
C ASP A 336 -10.72 0.85 -5.73
N THR A 337 -9.77 1.75 -6.00
CA THR A 337 -10.06 3.01 -6.73
C THR A 337 -10.21 2.73 -8.21
N GLY A 338 -9.46 1.76 -8.75
CA GLY A 338 -9.65 1.24 -10.10
C GLY A 338 -11.05 0.71 -10.32
N LEU A 339 -11.57 -0.13 -9.42
CA LEU A 339 -12.95 -0.64 -9.48
C LEU A 339 -13.99 0.49 -9.48
N ALA A 340 -13.80 1.53 -8.67
CA ALA A 340 -14.70 2.68 -8.68
C ALA A 340 -14.63 3.46 -10.00
N GLY A 341 -13.42 3.61 -10.58
CA GLY A 341 -13.23 4.22 -11.90
C GLY A 341 -13.90 3.42 -13.02
N ILE A 342 -13.70 2.10 -13.04
CA ILE A 342 -14.32 1.15 -13.98
C ILE A 342 -15.84 1.24 -13.88
N ALA A 343 -16.40 1.15 -12.67
CA ALA A 343 -17.85 1.24 -12.46
C ALA A 343 -18.43 2.60 -12.91
N ALA A 344 -17.70 3.70 -12.68
CA ALA A 344 -18.12 5.01 -13.17
C ALA A 344 -18.07 5.08 -14.71
N ALA A 345 -17.07 4.45 -15.34
CA ALA A 345 -16.94 4.39 -16.80
C ALA A 345 -18.04 3.55 -17.45
N GLU A 346 -18.42 2.43 -16.84
CA GLU A 346 -19.56 1.61 -17.28
C GLU A 346 -20.89 2.40 -17.26
N GLU A 347 -21.11 3.24 -16.25
CA GLU A 347 -22.28 4.12 -16.21
C GLU A 347 -22.22 5.23 -17.28
N VAL A 348 -21.01 5.74 -17.61
CA VAL A 348 -20.82 6.64 -18.75
C VAL A 348 -21.22 5.94 -20.05
N ILE A 349 -20.75 4.71 -20.30
CA ILE A 349 -21.13 3.94 -21.49
C ILE A 349 -22.65 3.78 -21.56
N LYS A 350 -23.29 3.41 -20.45
CA LYS A 350 -24.73 3.22 -20.38
C LYS A 350 -25.50 4.50 -20.74
N GLN A 351 -25.13 5.65 -20.17
CA GLN A 351 -25.79 6.91 -20.50
C GLN A 351 -25.53 7.32 -21.96
N MET A 352 -24.30 7.13 -22.45
CA MET A 352 -23.92 7.42 -23.83
C MET A 352 -24.67 6.52 -24.83
N LYS A 353 -24.90 5.24 -24.53
CA LYS A 353 -25.75 4.35 -25.33
C LYS A 353 -27.15 4.94 -25.51
N GLY A 354 -27.77 5.41 -24.43
CA GLY A 354 -29.07 6.09 -24.50
C GLY A 354 -29.04 7.38 -25.34
N ARG A 355 -27.91 8.10 -25.35
CA ARG A 355 -27.73 9.28 -26.24
C ARG A 355 -27.65 8.88 -27.71
N ALA A 356 -26.94 7.80 -28.03
CA ALA A 356 -26.85 7.28 -29.39
C ALA A 356 -28.21 6.73 -29.87
N ALA A 357 -28.91 5.98 -29.02
CA ALA A 357 -30.23 5.43 -29.30
C ALA A 357 -31.25 6.52 -29.66
N LEU A 358 -31.23 7.65 -28.95
CA LEU A 358 -32.06 8.82 -29.26
C LEU A 358 -31.77 9.40 -30.66
N LEU A 359 -30.50 9.47 -31.06
CA LEU A 359 -30.10 10.01 -32.37
C LEU A 359 -30.48 9.10 -33.54
N TRP A 360 -30.52 7.79 -33.30
CA TRP A 360 -30.85 6.78 -34.30
C TRP A 360 -32.31 6.30 -34.21
N GLU A 361 -33.09 6.84 -33.28
CA GLU A 361 -34.50 6.47 -33.04
C GLU A 361 -34.69 4.95 -32.76
N VAL A 362 -33.75 4.36 -32.01
CA VAL A 362 -33.76 2.94 -31.60
C VAL A 362 -33.85 2.78 -30.07
N GLN A 363 -33.88 1.54 -29.56
CA GLN A 363 -33.81 1.28 -28.13
C GLN A 363 -32.35 1.20 -27.65
N ASP A 364 -32.10 1.46 -26.37
CA ASP A 364 -30.75 1.38 -25.77
C ASP A 364 -30.09 0.00 -25.95
N GLU A 365 -30.90 -1.08 -25.93
CA GLU A 365 -30.46 -2.46 -26.17
C GLU A 365 -30.00 -2.72 -27.62
N ASP A 366 -30.40 -1.87 -28.56
CA ASP A 366 -29.95 -1.91 -29.95
C ASP A 366 -28.59 -1.20 -30.14
N VAL A 367 -27.99 -0.64 -29.08
CA VAL A 367 -26.69 0.04 -29.15
C VAL A 367 -25.62 -0.80 -28.46
N GLU A 368 -24.67 -1.26 -29.26
CA GLU A 368 -23.47 -1.93 -28.79
C GLU A 368 -22.34 -0.92 -28.60
N PHE A 369 -21.42 -1.22 -27.69
CA PHE A 369 -20.23 -0.42 -27.45
C PHE A 369 -19.03 -1.34 -27.41
N ALA A 370 -18.06 -1.08 -28.30
CA ALA A 370 -16.80 -1.81 -28.39
C ALA A 370 -15.72 -0.88 -28.92
N ASP A 371 -14.51 -0.98 -28.38
CA ASP A 371 -13.31 -0.27 -28.84
C ASP A 371 -13.57 1.24 -29.09
N GLY A 372 -14.17 1.90 -28.10
CA GLY A 372 -14.44 3.34 -28.14
C GLY A 372 -15.54 3.77 -29.11
N THR A 373 -16.31 2.84 -29.68
CA THR A 373 -17.32 3.11 -30.70
C THR A 373 -18.68 2.54 -30.30
N PHE A 374 -19.71 3.39 -30.41
CA PHE A 374 -21.11 3.00 -30.32
C PHE A 374 -21.61 2.59 -31.71
N VAL A 375 -22.27 1.45 -31.83
CA VAL A 375 -22.78 0.90 -33.09
C VAL A 375 -24.23 0.44 -32.92
N CYS A 376 -25.09 0.80 -33.86
CA CYS A 376 -26.47 0.31 -33.90
C CYS A 376 -26.52 -1.12 -34.46
N SER A 377 -27.07 -2.07 -33.69
CA SER A 377 -27.22 -3.47 -34.12
C SER A 377 -28.22 -3.63 -35.27
N LYS A 378 -29.14 -2.68 -35.45
CA LYS A 378 -30.13 -2.64 -36.54
C LYS A 378 -29.57 -2.04 -37.84
N ASN A 379 -28.49 -1.25 -37.76
CA ASN A 379 -27.84 -0.65 -38.91
C ASN A 379 -26.37 -0.33 -38.60
N ALA A 380 -25.44 -1.15 -39.11
CA ALA A 380 -24.01 -1.01 -38.82
C ALA A 380 -23.37 0.30 -39.38
N GLU A 381 -24.03 1.00 -40.30
CA GLU A 381 -23.59 2.33 -40.76
C GLU A 381 -23.86 3.42 -39.72
N ASP A 382 -24.82 3.20 -38.82
CA ASP A 382 -25.11 4.08 -37.70
C ASP A 382 -24.12 3.80 -36.56
N LYS A 383 -23.01 4.55 -36.60
CA LYS A 383 -21.94 4.47 -35.61
C LYS A 383 -21.42 5.85 -35.22
N TYR A 384 -21.03 5.98 -33.96
CA TYR A 384 -20.31 7.14 -33.44
C TYR A 384 -19.15 6.67 -32.58
N THR A 385 -17.96 7.21 -32.81
CA THR A 385 -16.90 7.13 -31.81
C THR A 385 -17.32 7.87 -30.53
N PHE A 386 -16.69 7.54 -29.41
CA PHE A 386 -16.92 8.19 -28.12
C PHE A 386 -16.83 9.70 -28.23
N LYS A 387 -15.76 10.18 -28.90
CA LYS A 387 -15.50 11.60 -29.14
C LYS A 387 -16.57 12.26 -30.01
N GLU A 388 -16.99 11.61 -31.09
CA GLU A 388 -18.06 12.13 -31.94
C GLU A 388 -19.37 12.25 -31.15
N LEU A 389 -19.74 11.23 -30.40
CA LEU A 389 -20.98 11.26 -29.61
C LEU A 389 -20.92 12.34 -28.52
N ALA A 390 -19.77 12.53 -27.88
CA ALA A 390 -19.56 13.57 -26.86
C ALA A 390 -19.87 15.00 -27.37
N THR A 391 -19.58 15.30 -28.64
CA THR A 391 -19.92 16.61 -29.25
C THR A 391 -21.42 16.87 -29.36
N ARG A 392 -22.26 15.84 -29.20
CA ARG A 392 -23.71 15.89 -29.40
C ARG A 392 -24.50 15.89 -28.08
N LEU A 393 -23.84 15.75 -26.93
CA LEU A 393 -24.48 15.59 -25.61
C LEU A 393 -25.55 16.64 -25.29
N MET A 394 -25.27 17.93 -25.56
CA MET A 394 -26.22 19.01 -25.28
C MET A 394 -27.51 18.91 -26.11
N ARG A 395 -27.47 18.25 -27.26
CA ARG A 395 -28.65 18.01 -28.11
C ARG A 395 -29.40 16.74 -27.74
N THR A 396 -28.80 15.86 -26.95
CA THR A 396 -29.34 14.54 -26.60
C THR A 396 -29.70 14.39 -25.12
N GLY A 397 -29.68 15.50 -24.36
CA GLY A 397 -30.18 15.57 -22.99
C GLY A 397 -29.20 16.13 -21.95
N GLY A 398 -28.15 16.82 -22.40
CA GLY A 398 -27.27 17.63 -21.54
C GLY A 398 -25.97 16.95 -21.14
N PRO A 399 -25.25 17.49 -20.14
CA PRO A 399 -23.95 16.97 -19.72
C PRO A 399 -24.06 15.54 -19.16
N VAL A 400 -22.99 14.77 -19.30
CA VAL A 400 -22.86 13.43 -18.72
C VAL A 400 -21.86 13.48 -17.57
N THR A 401 -22.37 13.26 -16.35
CA THR A 401 -21.58 13.13 -15.13
C THR A 401 -22.03 11.86 -14.42
N CYS A 402 -21.10 10.93 -14.24
CA CYS A 402 -21.37 9.63 -13.62
C CYS A 402 -20.49 9.46 -12.38
N SER A 403 -21.05 8.94 -11.30
CA SER A 403 -20.32 8.66 -10.06
C SER A 403 -20.58 7.25 -9.59
N ALA A 404 -19.56 6.58 -9.09
CA ALA A 404 -19.67 5.25 -8.51
C ALA A 404 -18.94 5.20 -7.17
N SER A 405 -19.45 4.37 -6.26
CA SER A 405 -18.76 3.98 -5.04
C SER A 405 -18.69 2.46 -5.00
N ALA A 406 -17.49 1.91 -5.11
CA ALA A 406 -17.27 0.48 -5.17
C ALA A 406 -16.79 -0.03 -3.80
N PRO A 407 -17.45 -1.02 -3.19
CA PRO A 407 -16.86 -1.74 -2.07
C PRO A 407 -15.66 -2.57 -2.55
N SER A 408 -14.73 -2.84 -1.65
CA SER A 408 -13.67 -3.80 -1.94
C SER A 408 -14.28 -5.19 -2.08
N THR A 409 -13.99 -5.87 -3.19
CA THR A 409 -14.43 -7.24 -3.45
C THR A 409 -13.52 -8.30 -2.83
N GLY A 410 -12.51 -7.86 -2.07
CA GLY A 410 -11.43 -8.71 -1.59
C GLY A 410 -10.38 -8.94 -2.68
N VAL A 411 -9.13 -8.69 -2.33
CA VAL A 411 -7.97 -8.96 -3.19
C VAL A 411 -7.24 -10.20 -2.70
N GLY A 412 -6.70 -10.97 -3.65
CA GLY A 412 -5.71 -11.98 -3.33
C GLY A 412 -4.48 -11.37 -2.64
N PRO A 413 -3.74 -12.17 -1.87
CA PRO A 413 -2.49 -11.73 -1.29
C PRO A 413 -1.46 -11.38 -2.38
N ILE A 414 -0.49 -10.54 -2.01
CA ILE A 414 0.70 -10.29 -2.83
C ILE A 414 1.83 -11.17 -2.30
N PHE A 415 2.50 -11.85 -3.22
CA PHE A 415 3.74 -12.56 -2.95
C PHE A 415 4.91 -11.80 -3.55
N SER A 416 6.02 -11.79 -2.82
CA SER A 416 7.27 -11.23 -3.28
C SER A 416 8.42 -12.08 -2.78
N GLY A 417 9.59 -11.94 -3.40
CA GLY A 417 10.77 -12.58 -2.88
C GLY A 417 12.03 -11.83 -3.28
N ASN A 418 13.10 -12.06 -2.54
CA ASN A 418 14.39 -11.42 -2.77
C ASN A 418 15.50 -12.47 -2.77
N ILE A 419 16.49 -12.25 -3.63
CA ILE A 419 17.79 -12.90 -3.59
C ILE A 419 18.82 -11.80 -3.37
N VAL A 420 19.62 -11.92 -2.30
CA VAL A 420 20.60 -10.90 -1.92
C VAL A 420 21.95 -11.55 -1.68
N ASP A 421 22.96 -11.12 -2.42
CA ASP A 421 24.36 -11.45 -2.18
C ASP A 421 25.01 -10.35 -1.35
N VAL A 422 25.68 -10.74 -0.27
CA VAL A 422 26.41 -9.83 0.60
C VAL A 422 27.85 -10.28 0.81
N GLU A 423 28.73 -9.33 1.10
CA GLU A 423 30.07 -9.56 1.63
C GLU A 423 30.18 -8.89 3.00
N VAL A 424 30.83 -9.57 3.95
CA VAL A 424 31.08 -9.03 5.29
C VAL A 424 32.57 -8.82 5.47
N ASP A 425 32.95 -7.59 5.78
CA ASP A 425 34.30 -7.26 6.21
C ASP A 425 34.52 -7.78 7.65
N PRO A 426 35.41 -8.76 7.87
CA PRO A 426 35.61 -9.35 9.19
C PRO A 426 36.29 -8.41 10.20
N ASP A 427 36.99 -7.37 9.74
CA ASP A 427 37.69 -6.44 10.62
C ASP A 427 36.76 -5.32 11.12
N THR A 428 35.78 -4.93 10.31
CA THR A 428 34.87 -3.81 10.62
C THR A 428 33.43 -4.25 10.91
N GLY A 429 33.03 -5.45 10.52
CA GLY A 429 31.65 -5.92 10.54
C GLY A 429 30.75 -5.26 9.49
N LYS A 430 31.32 -4.46 8.58
CA LYS A 430 30.55 -3.79 7.53
C LYS A 430 29.98 -4.83 6.56
N VAL A 431 28.68 -4.72 6.30
CA VAL A 431 27.98 -5.51 5.28
C VAL A 431 27.89 -4.70 3.99
N GLU A 432 28.34 -5.28 2.89
CA GLU A 432 28.22 -4.72 1.55
C GLU A 432 27.25 -5.56 0.71
N ILE A 433 26.25 -4.91 0.09
CA ILE A 433 25.32 -5.57 -0.82
C ILE A 433 25.97 -5.62 -2.19
N LEU A 434 26.26 -6.82 -2.68
CA LEU A 434 26.90 -7.04 -3.97
C LEU A 434 25.89 -7.16 -5.10
N ARG A 435 24.73 -7.76 -4.80
CA ARG A 435 23.68 -7.98 -5.78
C ARG A 435 22.34 -8.17 -5.08
N CYS A 436 21.30 -7.53 -5.58
CA CYS A 436 19.94 -7.73 -5.12
C CYS A 436 19.02 -7.98 -6.33
N THR A 437 18.21 -9.02 -6.28
CA THR A 437 17.14 -9.26 -7.27
C THR A 437 15.84 -9.46 -6.53
N ALA A 438 14.87 -8.58 -6.82
CA ALA A 438 13.55 -8.59 -6.22
C ALA A 438 12.52 -9.13 -7.22
N PHE A 439 11.59 -9.92 -6.71
CA PHE A 439 10.52 -10.58 -7.43
C PHE A 439 9.20 -10.17 -6.79
N ILE A 440 8.15 -10.00 -7.60
CA ILE A 440 6.80 -9.76 -7.09
C ILE A 440 5.78 -10.37 -8.05
N ASP A 441 4.79 -11.05 -7.50
CA ASP A 441 3.53 -11.28 -8.20
C ASP A 441 2.62 -10.08 -7.92
N ALA A 442 2.59 -9.15 -8.86
CA ALA A 442 1.73 -7.97 -8.80
C ALA A 442 0.33 -8.23 -9.39
N GLY A 443 0.03 -9.45 -9.81
CA GLY A 443 -1.07 -9.72 -10.74
C GLY A 443 -0.87 -8.93 -12.04
N GLN A 444 -1.88 -8.16 -12.44
CA GLN A 444 -1.77 -7.28 -13.60
C GLN A 444 -1.08 -5.95 -13.22
N ALA A 445 0.13 -5.74 -13.73
CA ALA A 445 0.80 -4.46 -13.64
C ALA A 445 0.13 -3.43 -14.56
N VAL A 446 -0.67 -2.50 -14.01
CA VAL A 446 -1.31 -1.42 -14.77
C VAL A 446 -0.28 -0.54 -15.46
N HIS A 447 0.76 -0.12 -14.73
CA HIS A 447 1.88 0.64 -15.27
C HIS A 447 3.21 -0.02 -14.84
N PRO A 448 3.84 -0.84 -15.68
CA PRO A 448 5.01 -1.65 -15.32
C PRO A 448 6.16 -0.86 -14.67
N SER A 449 6.52 0.30 -15.20
CA SER A 449 7.61 1.12 -14.63
C SER A 449 7.28 1.69 -13.24
N PHE A 450 6.01 1.94 -12.92
CA PHE A 450 5.61 2.39 -11.58
C PHE A 450 5.68 1.23 -10.58
N VAL A 451 5.29 0.03 -11.03
CA VAL A 451 5.46 -1.20 -10.24
C VAL A 451 6.95 -1.42 -9.95
N GLU A 452 7.82 -1.30 -10.96
CA GLU A 452 9.27 -1.39 -10.79
C GLU A 452 9.80 -0.38 -9.75
N GLY A 453 9.40 0.90 -9.84
CA GLY A 453 9.78 1.92 -8.87
C GLY A 453 9.29 1.62 -7.44
N GLN A 454 8.09 1.03 -7.29
CA GLN A 454 7.57 0.59 -6.00
C GLN A 454 8.38 -0.57 -5.41
N ILE A 455 8.82 -1.52 -6.24
CA ILE A 455 9.71 -2.62 -5.84
C ILE A 455 11.04 -2.05 -5.36
N GLN A 456 11.69 -1.21 -6.17
CA GLN A 456 12.96 -0.58 -5.83
C GLN A 456 12.87 0.17 -4.49
N GLY A 457 11.84 1.01 -4.31
CA GLY A 457 11.62 1.73 -3.06
C GLY A 457 11.35 0.82 -1.85
N ALA A 458 10.65 -0.31 -2.03
CA ALA A 458 10.43 -1.29 -0.97
C ALA A 458 11.73 -1.96 -0.55
N THR A 459 12.53 -2.37 -1.52
CA THR A 459 13.81 -3.04 -1.29
C THR A 459 14.77 -2.13 -0.55
N VAL A 460 14.88 -0.85 -0.93
CA VAL A 460 15.73 0.12 -0.22
C VAL A 460 15.29 0.30 1.23
N GLN A 461 13.98 0.42 1.49
CA GLN A 461 13.45 0.50 2.86
C GLN A 461 13.73 -0.77 3.69
N GLY A 462 13.60 -1.95 3.08
CA GLY A 462 13.92 -3.21 3.73
C GLY A 462 15.41 -3.32 4.08
N VAL A 463 16.29 -2.92 3.18
CA VAL A 463 17.74 -2.86 3.42
C VAL A 463 18.09 -1.88 4.53
N GLY A 464 17.46 -0.70 4.54
CA GLY A 464 17.64 0.30 5.59
C GLY A 464 17.32 -0.27 6.97
N TRP A 465 16.16 -0.90 7.11
CA TRP A 465 15.77 -1.56 8.36
C TRP A 465 16.70 -2.72 8.74
N ALA A 466 17.16 -3.51 7.76
CA ALA A 466 18.01 -4.67 8.03
C ALA A 466 19.43 -4.30 8.51
N LEU A 467 19.99 -3.18 8.03
CA LEU A 467 21.42 -2.87 8.22
C LEU A 467 21.72 -1.57 8.99
N ASN A 468 20.85 -0.56 8.94
CA ASN A 468 21.25 0.80 9.30
C ASN A 468 20.28 1.55 10.23
N GLU A 469 18.98 1.29 10.11
CA GLU A 469 17.95 2.11 10.75
C GLU A 469 17.52 1.54 12.11
N GLU A 470 17.53 2.40 13.14
CA GLU A 470 16.92 2.13 14.44
C GLU A 470 16.63 3.46 15.16
N TYR A 471 15.65 3.46 16.07
CA TYR A 471 15.55 4.50 17.10
C TYR A 471 16.42 4.12 18.29
N VAL A 472 17.31 5.03 18.66
CA VAL A 472 18.10 4.91 19.88
C VAL A 472 17.43 5.75 20.96
N TYR A 473 17.17 5.14 22.12
CA TYR A 473 16.57 5.83 23.26
C TYR A 473 17.62 6.04 24.36
N ASN A 474 17.62 7.23 24.95
CA ASN A 474 18.39 7.52 26.16
C ASN A 474 17.74 6.87 27.40
N ASP A 475 18.49 6.80 28.50
CA ASP A 475 18.00 6.28 29.79
C ASP A 475 16.77 7.02 30.33
N ASP A 476 16.57 8.29 29.94
CA ASP A 476 15.40 9.10 30.30
C ASP A 476 14.18 8.89 29.38
N GLY A 477 14.30 8.02 28.37
CA GLY A 477 13.26 7.70 27.40
C GLY A 477 13.19 8.63 26.18
N SER A 478 14.06 9.65 26.07
CA SER A 478 14.13 10.52 24.90
C SER A 478 14.81 9.85 23.70
N VAL A 479 14.46 10.23 22.47
CA VAL A 479 15.12 9.73 21.25
C VAL A 479 16.46 10.43 21.05
N ALA A 480 17.55 9.66 21.05
CA ALA A 480 18.91 10.16 20.94
C ALA A 480 19.28 10.57 19.50
N ASN A 481 18.73 9.90 18.49
CA ASN A 481 19.09 10.08 17.08
C ASN A 481 17.97 10.73 16.25
N ALA A 482 17.30 11.75 16.78
CA ALA A 482 16.16 12.45 16.15
C ALA A 482 16.55 13.37 14.96
N SER A 483 17.46 12.92 14.09
CA SER A 483 17.94 13.64 12.90
C SER A 483 18.33 12.65 11.80
N PHE A 484 18.31 13.06 10.52
CA PHE A 484 18.81 12.21 9.44
C PHE A 484 20.35 12.07 9.38
N LEU A 485 21.08 12.72 10.29
CA LEU A 485 22.51 12.47 10.44
C LEU A 485 22.74 11.16 11.19
N ASP A 486 21.98 10.95 12.28
CA ASP A 486 22.19 9.84 13.21
C ASP A 486 21.17 8.71 13.01
N TYR A 487 19.98 9.02 12.50
CA TYR A 487 19.05 8.05 11.94
C TYR A 487 19.42 7.76 10.49
N ARG A 488 20.14 6.66 10.28
CA ARG A 488 20.87 6.37 9.04
C ARG A 488 19.99 5.73 7.98
N MET A 489 19.25 6.55 7.24
CA MET A 489 18.60 6.08 6.02
C MET A 489 19.64 5.74 4.94
N PRO A 490 19.39 4.71 4.12
CA PRO A 490 20.27 4.37 3.01
C PRO A 490 20.44 5.54 2.02
N THR A 491 21.64 5.61 1.45
CA THR A 491 22.03 6.52 0.37
C THR A 491 22.27 5.74 -0.91
N SER A 492 22.44 6.46 -2.03
CA SER A 492 22.83 5.80 -3.29
C SER A 492 24.20 5.13 -3.23
N LEU A 493 25.04 5.44 -2.24
CA LEU A 493 26.36 4.82 -2.09
C LEU A 493 26.31 3.44 -1.44
N ASP A 494 25.17 3.07 -0.86
CA ASP A 494 24.95 1.76 -0.22
C ASP A 494 24.52 0.68 -1.23
N PHE A 495 24.33 1.05 -2.51
CA PHE A 495 23.87 0.16 -3.59
C PHE A 495 24.79 0.26 -4.83
N ARG A 496 26.10 0.21 -4.64
CA ARG A 496 27.09 0.41 -5.71
C ARG A 496 27.30 -0.80 -6.61
#